data_AF-A0A261KWC9-F1
#
_entry.id   AF-A0A261KWC9-F1
#
_cell.length_a   1.000
_cell.length_b   1.000
_cell.length_c   1.000
_cell.angle_alpha   90.00
_cell.angle_beta   90.00
_cell.angle_gamma   90.00
#
_symmetry.space_group_name_H-M   'P 1'
#
loop_
_entity.id
_entity.type
_entity.pdbx_description
1 polymer ?
#
loop_
_entity_poly.entity_id
_entity_poly.type
_entity_poly.pdbx_seq_one_letter_code
_entity_poly.pdbx_strand_id
1 'polypeptide(L)' 'MENTKNLTPAVYIVGAGPGDPDLLTVKADKILARADVILYADSLVPKQMLRNVCSDAEV' A
#
# COMPACT_ATOMS: atom_id res chain seq x y z
N MET A 1 -17.92 -20.08 0.73
CA MET A 1 -16.47 -19.78 0.77
C MET A 1 -16.35 -18.29 0.54
N GLU A 2 -16.17 -17.53 1.61
CA GLU A 2 -16.11 -16.06 1.53
C GLU A 2 -14.80 -15.67 0.85
N ASN A 3 -14.89 -14.88 -0.21
CA ASN A 3 -13.76 -14.54 -1.07
C ASN A 3 -12.89 -13.48 -0.38
N THR A 4 -12.15 -13.88 0.66
CA THR A 4 -11.26 -13.01 1.47
C THR A 4 -10.04 -12.49 0.70
N LYS A 5 -9.95 -12.80 -0.60
CA LYS A 5 -8.86 -12.39 -1.50
C LYS A 5 -8.98 -10.97 -2.06
N ASN A 6 -10.07 -10.25 -1.84
CA ASN A 6 -10.19 -8.82 -2.25
C ASN A 6 -10.22 -7.88 -1.04
N LEU A 7 -9.66 -6.67 -1.18
CA LEU A 7 -9.78 -5.64 -0.17
C LEU A 7 -11.27 -5.26 -0.05
N THR A 8 -11.73 -5.00 1.16
CA THR A 8 -13.05 -4.40 1.34
C THR A 8 -13.01 -3.00 0.73
N PRO A 9 -14.01 -2.59 -0.07
CA PRO A 9 -14.07 -1.24 -0.61
C PRO A 9 -14.06 -0.21 0.52
N ALA A 10 -12.94 0.51 0.67
CA ALA A 10 -12.71 1.47 1.74
C ALA A 10 -11.47 2.33 1.44
N VAL A 11 -11.32 3.42 2.20
CA VAL A 11 -10.06 4.17 2.28
C VAL A 11 -9.25 3.64 3.45
N TYR A 12 -8.04 3.15 3.17
CA TYR A 12 -7.10 2.67 4.17
C TYR A 12 -6.05 3.74 4.43
N ILE A 13 -6.04 4.31 5.64
CA ILE A 13 -4.94 5.19 6.07
C ILE A 13 -3.81 4.30 6.61
N VAL A 14 -2.65 4.42 5.97
CA VAL A 14 -1.48 3.59 6.25
C VAL A 14 -0.31 4.49 6.62
N GLY A 15 0.37 4.16 7.71
CA GLY A 15 1.66 4.78 8.02
C GLY A 15 2.77 4.19 7.16
N ALA A 16 3.46 5.03 6.38
CA ALA A 16 4.61 4.63 5.57
C ALA A 16 5.89 4.37 6.40
N GLY A 17 5.88 4.65 7.70
CA GLY A 17 7.10 4.54 8.52
C GLY A 17 8.14 5.62 8.14
N PRO A 18 9.42 5.43 8.53
CA PRO A 18 10.46 6.44 8.34
C PRO A 18 11.13 6.43 6.96
N GLY A 19 10.69 5.56 6.03
CA GLY A 19 11.19 5.52 4.65
C GLY A 19 11.96 4.27 4.25
N ASP A 20 12.27 3.37 5.17
CA ASP A 20 12.77 2.02 4.86
C ASP A 20 11.58 1.07 4.58
N PRO A 21 11.47 0.47 3.37
CA PRO A 21 10.38 -0.43 3.02
C PRO A 21 10.25 -1.65 3.95
N ASP A 22 11.34 -2.09 4.57
CA ASP A 22 11.32 -3.23 5.50
C ASP A 22 10.68 -2.86 6.86
N LEU A 23 10.48 -1.57 7.11
CA LEU A 23 9.76 -1.06 8.29
C LEU A 23 8.27 -0.83 8.04
N LEU A 24 7.77 -1.13 6.84
CA LEU A 24 6.32 -1.23 6.62
C LEU A 24 5.75 -2.36 7.47
N THR A 25 4.58 -2.12 8.05
CA THR A 25 3.85 -3.22 8.67
C THR A 25 3.45 -4.24 7.60
N VAL A 26 3.45 -5.52 7.97
CA VAL A 26 3.00 -6.61 7.07
C VAL A 26 1.57 -6.37 6.55
N LYS A 27 0.71 -5.69 7.32
CA LYS A 27 -0.65 -5.33 6.89
C LYS A 27 -0.65 -4.22 5.84
N ALA A 28 0.21 -3.20 5.99
CA ALA A 28 0.36 -2.11 5.04
C ALA A 28 0.81 -2.64 3.67
N ASP A 29 1.87 -3.45 3.65
CA ASP A 29 2.40 -4.06 2.42
C ASP A 29 1.33 -4.88 1.68
N LYS A 30 0.56 -5.71 2.42
CA LYS A 30 -0.56 -6.48 1.85
C LYS A 30 -1.70 -5.62 1.30
N ILE A 31 -1.92 -4.42 1.85
CA ILE A 31 -2.92 -3.48 1.32
C ILE A 31 -2.39 -2.83 0.05
N LEU A 32 -1.15 -2.31 0.07
CA LEU A 32 -0.51 -1.67 -1.08
C LEU A 32 -0.43 -2.60 -2.30
N ALA A 33 -0.13 -3.89 -2.08
CA ALA A 33 -0.07 -4.90 -3.14
C ALA A 33 -1.42 -5.21 -3.81
N ARG A 34 -2.54 -4.74 -3.24
CA ARG A 34 -3.90 -5.04 -3.71
C ARG A 34 -4.75 -3.80 -3.92
N ALA A 35 -4.21 -2.60 -3.64
CA ALA A 35 -4.93 -1.36 -3.78
C ALA A 35 -5.05 -1.00 -5.27
N ASP A 36 -6.25 -0.59 -5.69
CA ASP A 36 -6.49 -0.10 -7.05
C ASP A 36 -5.96 1.34 -7.24
N VAL A 37 -5.95 2.14 -6.17
CA VAL A 37 -5.47 3.54 -6.17
C VAL A 37 -4.65 3.81 -4.91
N ILE A 38 -3.52 4.47 -5.06
CA ILE A 38 -2.59 4.82 -3.97
C ILE A 38 -2.35 6.33 -3.99
N LEU A 39 -2.61 7.01 -2.88
CA LEU A 39 -2.29 8.43 -2.70
C LEU A 39 -1.22 8.55 -1.60
N TYR A 40 -0.14 9.28 -1.88
CA TYR A 40 0.94 9.52 -0.92
C TYR A 40 1.52 10.93 -1.05
N ALA A 41 2.19 11.38 0.01
CA ALA A 41 2.90 12.65 0.01
C ALA A 41 4.30 12.46 -0.60
N ASP A 42 4.50 12.92 -1.84
CA ASP A 42 5.75 12.74 -2.62
C ASP A 42 7.00 13.26 -1.87
N SER A 43 6.87 14.33 -1.09
CA SER A 43 7.98 14.90 -0.30
C SER A 43 8.39 14.08 0.92
N LEU A 44 7.55 13.14 1.39
CA LEU A 44 7.75 12.42 2.65
C LEU A 44 7.83 10.90 2.49
N VAL A 45 7.27 10.35 1.42
CA VAL A 45 7.24 8.91 1.18
C VAL A 45 8.15 8.58 0.01
N PRO A 46 9.34 7.99 0.25
CA PRO A 46 10.26 7.62 -0.81
C PRO A 46 9.62 6.64 -1.80
N LYS A 47 9.95 6.74 -3.09
CA LYS A 47 9.38 5.85 -4.14
C LYS A 47 9.63 4.37 -3.88
N GLN A 48 10.71 4.01 -3.19
CA GLN A 48 11.01 2.62 -2.82
C GLN A 48 9.93 1.98 -1.92
N MET A 49 9.13 2.80 -1.24
CA MET A 49 7.99 2.33 -0.43
C MET A 49 6.91 1.67 -1.29
N LEU A 50 6.90 1.93 -2.60
CA LEU A 50 5.94 1.43 -3.56
C LEU A 50 6.46 0.18 -4.31
N ARG A 51 7.52 -0.48 -3.82
CA ARG A 51 8.17 -1.61 -4.51
C ARG A 51 7.26 -2.84 -4.75
N ASN A 52 6.17 -2.96 -3.99
CA ASN A 52 5.28 -4.12 -3.99
C ASN A 52 3.82 -3.74 -4.28
N VAL A 53 3.59 -2.63 -4.97
CA VAL A 53 2.23 -2.21 -5.38
C VAL A 53 1.73 -3.06 -6.54
N CYS A 54 0.40 -3.15 -6.68
CA CYS A 54 -0.21 -3.79 -7.85
C CYS A 54 0.25 -3.07 -9.14
N SER A 55 0.60 -3.82 -10.19
CA SER A 55 1.01 -3.24 -11.48
C SER A 55 -0.08 -2.42 -12.16
N ASP A 56 -1.33 -2.73 -11.84
CA ASP A 56 -2.51 -2.11 -12.42
C ASP A 56 -3.02 -0.94 -11.55
N ALA A 57 -2.35 -0.64 -10.42
CA ALA A 57 -2.74 0.45 -9.54
C ALA A 57 -2.43 1.82 -10.16
N GLU A 58 -3.32 2.78 -9.94
CA GLU A 58 -3.03 4.20 -10.14
C GLU A 58 -2.31 4.76 -8.90
N VAL A 59 -1.17 5.43 -9.09
CA VAL A 59 -0.26 5.86 -8.02
C VAL A 59 0.15 7.32 -8.15
#